data_AF-A0A936QQA2-F1
#
_entry.id   AF-A0A936QQA2-F1
#
_cell.length_a   1.000
_cell.length_b   1.000
_cell.length_c   1.000
_cell.angle_alpha   90.00
_cell.angle_beta   90.00
_cell.angle_gamma   90.00
#
_symmetry.space_group_name_H-M   'P 1'
#
loop_
_entity.id
_entity.type
_entity.pdbx_description
1 polymer ?
#
loop_
_entity_poly.entity_id
_entity_poly.type
_entity_poly.pdbx_seq_one_letter_code
_entity_poly.pdbx_strand_id
1 'polypeptide(L)' 'MLELALIENIQREDLNPMELSDSYQRLADEYSLTQEQIAEKVSKQRSTVANFLRLQKLPVETKIF' A
#
# COMPACT_ATOMS: atom_id res chain seq x y z
N MET A 1 6.03 -17.34 -1.46
CA MET A 1 5.49 -16.96 -2.78
C MET A 1 4.37 -15.91 -2.70
N LEU A 2 3.56 -15.84 -1.63
CA LEU A 2 2.44 -14.88 -1.55
C LEU A 2 2.86 -13.41 -1.34
N GLU A 3 3.91 -13.13 -0.55
CA GLU A 3 4.42 -11.76 -0.35
C GLU A 3 4.92 -11.13 -1.66
N LEU A 4 5.72 -11.90 -2.42
CA LEU A 4 6.28 -11.45 -3.70
C LEU A 4 5.17 -11.14 -4.71
N ALA A 5 4.13 -12.00 -4.79
CA ALA A 5 2.98 -11.76 -5.65
C ALA A 5 2.21 -10.49 -5.26
N LEU A 6 2.13 -10.15 -3.97
CA LEU A 6 1.53 -8.89 -3.53
C LEU A 6 2.39 -7.68 -3.94
N ILE A 7 3.71 -7.78 -3.82
CA ILE A 7 4.66 -6.73 -4.24
C ILE A 7 4.58 -6.51 -5.76
N GLU A 8 4.56 -7.58 -6.55
CA GLU A 8 4.41 -7.51 -8.02
C GLU A 8 3.08 -6.89 -8.42
N ASN A 9 1.99 -7.24 -7.73
CA ASN A 9 0.69 -6.61 -7.97
C ASN A 9 0.70 -5.10 -7.67
N ILE A 10 1.35 -4.66 -6.59
CA ILE A 10 1.48 -3.23 -6.23
C ILE A 10 2.23 -2.42 -7.30
N GLN A 11 3.16 -3.05 -8.02
CA GLN A 11 3.94 -2.38 -9.05
C GLN A 11 3.19 -2.17 -10.37
N ARG A 12 1.95 -2.66 -10.49
CA ARG A 12 1.11 -2.41 -11.67
C ARG A 12 0.68 -0.94 -11.74
N GLU A 13 0.76 -0.38 -12.94
CA GLU A 13 0.43 1.03 -13.17
C GLU A 13 -1.08 1.32 -13.20
N ASP A 14 -1.93 0.30 -13.26
CA ASP A 14 -3.39 0.43 -13.39
C ASP A 14 -4.14 0.44 -12.05
N LEU A 15 -3.43 0.36 -10.92
CA LEU A 15 -4.06 0.41 -9.60
C LEU A 15 -4.52 1.82 -9.24
N ASN A 16 -5.75 1.92 -8.76
CA ASN A 16 -6.24 3.17 -8.20
C ASN A 16 -5.63 3.44 -6.80
N PRO A 17 -5.68 4.68 -6.29
CA PRO A 17 -5.07 5.02 -5.00
C PRO A 17 -5.61 4.23 -3.80
N MET A 18 -6.87 3.80 -3.83
CA MET A 18 -7.48 3.00 -2.76
C MET A 18 -6.96 1.56 -2.80
N GLU A 19 -6.83 0.95 -3.97
CA GLU A 19 -6.26 -0.40 -4.14
C GLU A 19 -4.79 -0.45 -3.72
N LEU A 20 -4.00 0.59 -4.06
CA LEU A 20 -2.62 0.73 -3.58
C LEU A 20 -2.56 0.85 -2.06
N SER A 21 -3.44 1.68 -1.49
CA SER A 21 -3.58 1.86 -0.05
C SER A 21 -3.94 0.55 0.66
N ASP A 22 -4.87 -0.24 0.12
CA ASP A 22 -5.23 -1.57 0.63
C ASP A 22 -4.02 -2.51 0.56
N SER A 23 -3.31 -2.52 -0.56
CA SER A 23 -2.17 -3.42 -0.76
C SER A 23 -1.00 -3.10 0.17
N TYR A 24 -0.70 -1.82 0.43
CA TYR A 24 0.29 -1.43 1.43
C TYR A 24 -0.15 -1.80 2.86
N GLN A 25 -1.45 -1.67 3.17
CA GLN A 25 -1.97 -2.06 4.48
C GLN A 25 -1.82 -3.57 4.70
N ARG A 26 -2.10 -4.38 3.67
CA ARG A 26 -1.86 -5.83 3.70
C ARG A 26 -0.40 -6.20 3.92
N LEU A 27 0.54 -5.50 3.27
CA LEU A 27 1.97 -5.70 3.54
C LEU A 27 2.34 -5.40 5.00
N ALA A 28 1.76 -4.35 5.58
CA ALA A 28 1.99 -4.01 6.99
C ALA A 28 1.39 -5.06 7.95
N ASP A 29 0.15 -5.49 7.70
CA ASP A 29 -0.60 -6.34 8.64
C ASP A 29 -0.27 -7.83 8.48
N GLU A 30 -0.26 -8.35 7.24
CA GLU A 30 -0.04 -9.78 6.97
C GLU A 30 1.43 -10.18 7.10
N TYR A 31 2.35 -9.25 6.84
CA TYR A 31 3.80 -9.51 6.82
C TYR A 31 4.57 -8.71 7.87
N SER A 32 3.89 -7.97 8.75
CA SER A 32 4.48 -7.17 9.83
C SER A 32 5.56 -6.19 9.35
N LEU A 33 5.44 -5.69 8.12
CA LEU A 33 6.40 -4.80 7.52
C LEU A 33 6.18 -3.36 7.97
N THR A 34 7.28 -2.67 8.29
CA THR A 34 7.26 -1.23 8.52
C THR A 34 7.08 -0.46 7.22
N GLN A 35 6.65 0.80 7.30
CA GLN A 35 6.55 1.67 6.12
C GLN A 35 7.87 1.83 5.37
N GLU A 36 9.00 1.76 6.07
CA GLU A 36 10.34 1.81 5.48
C GLU A 36 10.61 0.54 4.65
N GLN A 37 10.38 -0.64 5.24
CA GLN A 37 10.59 -1.93 4.55
C GLN A 37 9.66 -2.10 3.34
N ILE A 38 8.42 -1.63 3.43
CA ILE A 38 7.49 -1.61 2.29
C ILE A 38 8.06 -0.73 1.18
N ALA A 39 8.50 0.48 1.53
CA ALA A 39 9.05 1.45 0.57
C ALA A 39 10.28 0.89 -0.17
N GLU A 40 11.19 0.24 0.54
CA GLU A 40 12.34 -0.47 -0.04
C GLU A 40 11.88 -1.57 -1.02
N LYS A 41 10.95 -2.44 -0.59
CA LYS A 41 10.45 -3.57 -1.40
C LYS A 41 9.72 -3.11 -2.66
N VAL A 42 8.99 -2.01 -2.61
CA VAL A 42 8.24 -1.48 -3.77
C VAL A 42 9.01 -0.41 -4.55
N SER A 43 10.25 -0.11 -4.17
CA SER A 43 11.09 0.93 -4.78
C SER A 43 10.40 2.31 -4.82
N LYS A 44 9.79 2.70 -3.70
CA LYS A 44 9.12 4.01 -3.50
C LYS A 44 9.72 4.74 -2.30
N GLN A 45 9.35 6.01 -2.11
CA GLN A 45 9.71 6.73 -0.89
C GLN A 45 8.81 6.29 0.28
N ARG A 46 9.36 6.23 1.49
CA ARG A 46 8.56 5.97 2.71
C ARG A 46 7.41 6.97 2.90
N SER A 47 7.60 8.22 2.48
CA SER A 47 6.54 9.25 2.46
C SER A 47 5.39 8.88 1.52
N THR A 48 5.66 8.28 0.36
CA THR A 48 4.65 7.77 -0.57
C THR A 48 3.79 6.71 0.11
N VAL A 49 4.42 5.68 0.70
CA VAL A 49 3.72 4.61 1.41
C VAL A 49 2.87 5.18 2.55
N ALA A 50 3.42 6.10 3.36
CA ALA A 50 2.70 6.75 4.43
C ALA A 50 1.48 7.55 3.93
N ASN A 51 1.60 8.23 2.79
CA ASN A 51 0.51 9.01 2.20
C ASN A 51 -0.66 8.12 1.80
N PHE A 52 -0.39 6.99 1.14
CA PHE A 52 -1.42 6.02 0.76
C PHE A 52 -2.08 5.40 1.99
N LEU A 53 -1.32 4.97 3.00
CA LEU A 53 -1.89 4.40 4.23
C LEU A 53 -2.80 5.39 4.99
N ARG A 54 -2.62 6.70 4.83
CA ARG A 54 -3.55 7.70 5.41
C ARG A 54 -4.90 7.72 4.69
N LEU A 55 -4.97 7.31 3.43
CA LEU A 55 -6.24 7.18 2.70
C LEU A 55 -7.16 6.18 3.41
N GLN A 56 -6.61 5.14 4.07
CA GLN A 56 -7.42 4.24 4.88
C GLN A 56 -8.10 4.87 6.08
N LYS A 57 -7.56 5.97 6.59
CA LYS A 57 -8.09 6.66 7.77
C LYS A 57 -9.13 7.70 7.40
N LEU A 58 -9.38 7.93 6.11
CA LEU A 58 -10.45 8.82 5.67
C LEU A 58 -11.81 8.24 6.10
N PRO A 59 -12.78 9.09 6.48
CA PRO A 59 -14.15 8.67 6.68
C PRO A 59 -14.68 7.91 5.45
N VAL A 60 -15.53 6.90 5.68
CA VAL A 60 -16.08 6.07 4.59
C VAL A 60 -16.79 6.93 3.53
N GLU A 61 -17.43 8.02 3.95
CA GLU A 61 -18.10 9.00 3.08
C GLU A 61 -17.17 9.65 2.05
N THR A 62 -15.86 9.75 2.34
CA THR A 62 -14.85 10.38 1.47
C THR A 62 -14.14 9.38 0.57
N LYS A 63 -14.36 8.07 0.74
CA LYS A 63 -13.70 7.00 -0.02
C LYS A 63 -14.47 6.56 -1.28
N ILE A 64 -15.62 7.18 -1.57
CA ILE A 64 -16.57 6.74 -2.63
C ILE A 64 -16.28 7.41 -4.00
N PHE A 65 -15.02 7.70 -4.32
CA PHE A 65 -14.64 8.37 -5.58
C PHE A 65 -13.72 7.51 -6.45
#